data_AF-A0A1D2Q984-F1
#
_entry.id   AF-A0A1D2Q984-F1
#
_cell.length_a   1.000
_cell.length_b   1.000
_cell.length_c   1.000
_cell.angle_alpha   90.00
_cell.angle_beta   90.00
_cell.angle_gamma   90.00
#
_symmetry.space_group_name_H-M   'P 1'
#
loop_
_entity.id
_entity.type
_entity.pdbx_description
1 polymer ?
#
loop_
_entity_poly.entity_id
_entity_poly.type
_entity_poly.pdbx_seq_one_letter_code
_entity_poly.pdbx_strand_id
1 'polypeptide(L)'
;MTDENTSSPQTFTAVLDRFEEKQAVLLLESDGEIVDELVIQRNDIPESGRHQDAIFTVTIDGSTMVEIEYEPTETEERVDAAQEQFDRLARRPPDDTE
;
A
#
# COMPACT_ATOMS: atom_id res chain seq x y z
N MET A 1 22.03 -28.47 13.27
CA MET A 1 21.25 -27.81 14.35
C MET A 1 21.96 -26.49 14.56
N THR A 2 21.64 -25.42 13.86
CA THR A 2 20.29 -24.91 13.54
C THR A 2 20.39 -24.14 12.22
N ASP A 3 19.43 -24.31 11.32
CA ASP A 3 19.34 -23.52 10.10
C ASP A 3 19.28 -22.02 10.45
N GLU A 4 20.24 -21.27 9.93
CA GLU A 4 20.19 -19.80 9.83
C GLU A 4 19.11 -19.42 8.82
N ASN A 5 17.84 -19.58 9.19
CA ASN A 5 16.77 -18.83 8.54
C ASN A 5 16.72 -17.44 9.18
N THR A 6 17.78 -16.66 8.96
CA THR A 6 17.76 -15.22 9.19
C THR A 6 16.96 -14.62 8.03
N SER A 7 15.65 -14.87 7.98
CA SER A 7 14.75 -14.04 7.20
C SER A 7 14.85 -12.67 7.87
N SER A 8 15.60 -11.77 7.26
CA SER A 8 15.60 -10.39 7.74
C SER A 8 14.18 -9.85 7.58
N PRO A 9 13.68 -9.06 8.53
CA PRO A 9 12.37 -8.43 8.40
C PRO A 9 12.34 -7.65 7.08
N GLN A 10 11.31 -7.91 6.29
CA GLN A 10 11.06 -7.25 5.01
C GLN A 10 9.94 -6.24 5.16
N THR A 11 10.12 -5.06 4.59
CA THR A 11 9.14 -3.98 4.65
C THR A 11 8.39 -3.90 3.33
N PHE A 12 7.07 -3.79 3.40
CA PHE A 12 6.16 -3.69 2.28
C PHE A 12 5.24 -2.49 2.48
N THR A 13 4.79 -1.89 1.38
CA THR A 13 3.71 -0.91 1.41
C THR A 13 2.39 -1.68 1.41
N ALA A 14 1.46 -1.36 2.30
CA ALA A 14 0.18 -2.04 2.40
C ALA A 14 -0.97 -1.06 2.21
N VAL A 15 -1.89 -1.36 1.30
CA VAL A 15 -3.07 -0.53 1.03
C VAL A 15 -4.31 -1.21 1.58
N LEU A 16 -5.09 -0.49 2.39
CA LEU A 16 -6.36 -0.99 2.91
C LEU A 16 -7.44 -0.96 1.81
N ASP A 17 -7.71 -2.14 1.23
CA ASP A 17 -8.71 -2.32 0.16
C ASP A 17 -10.14 -2.31 0.73
N ARG A 18 -10.42 -3.18 1.72
CA ARG A 18 -11.75 -3.29 2.32
C ARG A 18 -11.74 -3.75 3.78
N PHE A 19 -12.85 -3.48 4.45
CA PHE A 19 -13.19 -4.11 5.73
C PHE A 19 -14.18 -5.25 5.52
N GLU A 20 -13.91 -6.38 6.16
CA GLU A 20 -14.81 -7.54 6.22
C GLU A 20 -15.24 -7.80 7.66
N GLU A 21 -16.42 -7.30 8.03
CA GLU A 21 -16.98 -7.39 9.37
C GLU A 21 -16.04 -6.87 10.48
N LYS A 22 -15.16 -7.74 11.00
CA LYS A 22 -14.18 -7.48 12.06
C LYS A 22 -12.73 -7.51 11.56
N GLN A 23 -12.51 -7.91 10.32
CA GLN A 23 -11.22 -7.99 9.67
C GLN A 23 -11.06 -6.88 8.64
N ALA A 24 -9.82 -6.70 8.22
CA ALA A 24 -9.42 -5.78 7.19
C ALA A 24 -8.49 -6.50 6.22
N VAL A 25 -8.70 -6.27 4.94
CA VAL A 25 -7.91 -6.82 3.86
C VAL A 25 -6.96 -5.74 3.38
N LEU A 26 -5.65 -6.00 3.49
CA LEU A 26 -4.60 -5.14 3.01
C LEU A 26 -3.89 -5.80 1.83
N LEU A 27 -3.64 -5.03 0.78
CA LEU A 27 -2.86 -5.46 -0.38
C LEU A 27 -1.41 -5.03 -0.18
N LEU A 28 -0.49 -5.98 -0.16
CA LEU A 28 0.94 -5.72 -0.03
C LEU A 28 1.52 -5.40 -1.41
N GLU A 29 2.08 -4.21 -1.54
CA GLU A 29 2.76 -3.69 -2.72
C GLU A 29 4.28 -3.70 -2.50
N SER A 30 5.02 -4.08 -3.55
CA SER A 30 6.46 -3.92 -3.64
C SER A 30 6.80 -3.40 -5.04
N ASP A 31 7.58 -2.33 -5.13
CA ASP A 31 7.93 -1.65 -6.40
C ASP A 31 6.69 -1.23 -7.24
N GLY A 32 5.55 -0.96 -6.58
CA GLY A 32 4.30 -0.57 -7.23
C GLY A 32 3.47 -1.71 -7.81
N GLU A 33 3.85 -2.97 -7.57
CA GLU A 33 3.07 -4.15 -7.91
C GLU A 33 2.54 -4.84 -6.65
N ILE A 34 1.29 -5.34 -6.71
CA ILE A 34 0.72 -6.14 -5.62
C ILE A 34 1.40 -7.51 -5.63
N VAL A 35 2.11 -7.82 -4.54
CA VAL A 35 2.85 -9.08 -4.38
C VAL A 35 2.11 -10.09 -3.50
N ASP A 36 1.25 -9.62 -2.58
CA ASP A 36 0.53 -10.50 -1.66
C ASP A 36 -0.71 -9.81 -1.03
N GLU A 37 -1.54 -10.58 -0.33
CA GLU A 37 -2.71 -10.10 0.43
C GLU A 37 -2.59 -10.49 1.90
N LEU A 38 -2.85 -9.52 2.79
CA LEU A 38 -2.76 -9.69 4.23
C LEU A 38 -4.11 -9.38 4.90
N VAL A 39 -4.66 -10.38 5.58
CA VAL A 39 -5.91 -10.24 6.34
C VAL A 39 -5.61 -10.14 7.83
N ILE A 40 -5.92 -9.00 8.44
CA ILE A 40 -5.69 -8.74 9.88
C ILE A 40 -6.99 -8.36 10.60
N GLN A 41 -6.98 -8.37 11.93
CA GLN A 41 -8.13 -7.85 12.66
C GLN A 41 -8.17 -6.33 12.50
N ARG A 42 -9.38 -5.78 12.36
CA ARG A 42 -9.59 -4.33 12.32
C ARG A 42 -9.01 -3.61 13.54
N ASN A 43 -8.97 -4.30 14.68
CA ASN A 43 -8.38 -3.77 15.91
C ASN A 43 -6.86 -3.63 15.86
N ASP A 44 -6.19 -4.40 15.00
CA ASP A 44 -4.74 -4.33 14.78
C ASP A 44 -4.37 -3.13 13.88
N ILE A 45 -5.34 -2.58 13.14
CA ILE A 45 -5.14 -1.35 12.36
C ILE A 45 -5.16 -0.13 13.27
N PRO A 46 -4.16 0.76 13.16
CA PRO A 46 -4.16 2.07 13.82
C PRO A 46 -5.44 2.85 13.51
N GLU A 47 -6.13 3.39 14.53
CA GLU A 47 -7.41 4.07 14.35
C GLU A 47 -7.37 5.21 13.31
N SER A 48 -6.23 5.90 13.23
CA SER A 48 -5.97 6.98 12.28
C SER A 48 -6.09 6.55 10.82
N GLY A 49 -5.71 5.31 10.49
CA GLY A 49 -5.75 4.77 9.13
C GLY A 49 -6.95 3.87 8.83
N ARG A 50 -7.96 3.80 9.71
CA ARG A 50 -9.13 2.91 9.51
C ARG A 50 -10.13 3.44 8.48
N HIS A 51 -9.65 3.82 7.30
CA HIS A 51 -10.45 4.24 6.17
C HIS A 51 -9.95 3.56 4.90
N GLN A 52 -10.82 3.39 3.92
CA GLN A 52 -10.46 2.82 2.63
C GLN A 52 -9.31 3.63 2.00
N ASP A 53 -8.45 2.95 1.24
CA ASP A 53 -7.28 3.50 0.55
C ASP A 53 -6.19 4.07 1.47
N ALA A 54 -6.24 3.76 2.78
CA ALA A 54 -5.17 4.09 3.70
C ALA A 54 -3.90 3.29 3.37
N ILE A 55 -2.77 3.99 3.33
CA ILE A 55 -1.45 3.39 3.09
C ILE A 55 -0.75 3.17 4.44
N PHE A 56 -0.15 2.00 4.57
CA PHE A 56 0.61 1.58 5.73
C PHE A 56 1.97 1.05 5.31
N THR A 57 2.96 1.23 6.17
CA THR A 57 4.21 0.49 6.10
C THR A 57 4.06 -0.75 6.97
N VAL A 58 4.28 -1.93 6.40
CA VAL A 58 4.15 -3.20 7.11
C VAL A 58 5.47 -3.94 7.08
N THR A 59 5.94 -4.37 8.25
CA THR A 59 7.16 -5.18 8.37
C THR A 59 6.78 -6.64 8.63
N ILE A 60 7.29 -7.55 7.81
CA ILE A 60 7.04 -9.00 7.88
C ILE A 60 8.36 -9.72 8.14
N ASP A 61 8.40 -10.50 9.22
CA ASP A 61 9.51 -11.40 9.55
C ASP A 61 9.13 -12.83 9.12
N GLY A 62 9.67 -13.25 7.98
CA GLY A 62 9.39 -14.55 7.34
C GLY A 62 7.96 -14.68 6.80
N SER A 63 7.00 -14.93 7.68
CA SER A 63 5.55 -15.05 7.34
C SER A 63 4.65 -14.44 8.41
N THR A 64 5.24 -13.74 9.39
CA THR A 64 4.49 -13.09 10.46
C THR A 64 4.68 -11.59 10.32
N MET A 65 3.57 -10.88 10.23
CA MET A 65 3.55 -9.44 10.36
C MET A 65 3.98 -9.05 11.79
N VAL A 66 5.05 -8.26 11.90
CA VAL A 66 5.59 -7.82 13.20
C VAL A 66 5.29 -6.36 13.49
N GLU A 67 4.98 -5.55 12.47
CA GLU A 67 4.77 -4.11 12.62
C GLU A 67 3.82 -3.56 11.55
N ILE A 68 3.00 -2.57 11.92
CA ILE A 68 2.17 -1.75 11.03
C ILE A 68 2.18 -0.31 11.47
N GLU A 69 2.66 0.54 10.59
CA GLU A 69 2.69 1.98 10.79
C GLU A 69 1.83 2.65 9.74
N TYR A 70 1.00 3.59 10.17
CA TYR A 70 0.19 4.39 9.27
C TYR A 70 1.06 5.52 8.73
N GLU A 71 1.17 5.64 7.40
CA GLU A 71 1.97 6.65 6.71
C GLU A 71 1.06 7.76 6.15
N PRO A 72 0.78 8.82 6.94
CA PRO A 72 -0.12 9.89 6.51
C PRO A 72 0.42 10.69 5.32
N THR A 73 1.74 10.82 5.19
CA THR A 73 2.41 11.60 4.14
C THR A 73 2.32 10.95 2.76
N GLU A 74 2.41 9.61 2.68
CA GLU A 74 2.34 8.88 1.40
C GLU A 74 0.89 8.81 0.86
N THR A 75 -0.09 8.83 1.78
CA THR A 75 -1.53 8.96 1.45
C THR A 75 -1.83 10.31 0.78
N GLU A 76 -1.12 11.38 1.14
CA GLU A 76 -1.26 12.71 0.52
C GLU A 76 -0.51 12.80 -0.83
N GLU A 77 0.66 12.17 -0.98
CA GLU A 77 1.44 12.23 -2.24
C GLU A 77 0.78 11.49 -3.41
N ARG A 78 -0.02 10.43 -3.17
CA ARG A 78 -0.76 9.73 -4.24
C ARG A 78 -1.96 10.54 -4.78
N VAL A 79 -2.44 11.55 -4.04
CA VAL A 79 -3.43 12.52 -4.54
C VAL A 79 -2.80 13.47 -5.57
N ASP A 80 -1.51 13.77 -5.46
CA ASP A 80 -0.78 14.61 -6.43
C ASP A 80 -0.34 13.82 -7.69
N ALA A 81 0.05 12.55 -7.54
CA ALA A 81 0.43 11.70 -8.69
C ALA A 81 -0.76 11.39 -9.64
N ALA A 82 -1.99 11.40 -9.14
CA ALA A 82 -3.19 11.29 -9.96
C ALA A 82 -3.49 12.57 -10.78
N GLN A 83 -2.98 13.74 -10.37
CA GLN A 83 -3.16 15.00 -11.10
C GLN A 83 -2.18 15.16 -12.27
N GLU A 84 -0.94 14.66 -12.18
CA GLU A 84 0.04 14.76 -13.28
C GLU A 84 -0.35 13.99 -14.55
N GLN A 85 -1.16 12.93 -14.43
CA GLN A 85 -1.65 12.19 -15.61
C GLN A 85 -2.77 12.95 -16.35
N PHE A 86 -3.56 13.75 -15.63
CA PHE A 86 -4.64 14.55 -16.23
C PHE A 86 -4.11 15.73 -17.05
N ASP A 87 -3.03 16.37 -16.61
CA ASP A 87 -2.38 17.46 -17.36
C ASP A 87 -1.75 16.97 -18.69
N ARG A 88 -1.35 15.69 -18.74
CA ARG A 88 -0.81 15.07 -19.96
C ARG A 88 -1.88 14.81 -21.03
N LEU A 89 -3.13 14.57 -20.63
CA LEU A 89 -4.26 14.37 -21.54
C LEU A 89 -4.82 15.69 -22.11
N ALA A 90 -4.50 16.83 -21.49
CA ALA A 90 -4.98 18.15 -21.92
C ALA A 90 -4.10 18.80 -23.03
N ARG A 91 -2.88 18.31 -23.28
CA ARG A 91 -2.07 18.78 -24.41
C ARG A 91 -2.41 18.01 -25.69
N ARG A 92 -3.50 18.50 -26.28
CA ARG A 92 -3.92 18.38 -27.68
C ARG A 92 -2.83 17.81 -28.61
N PRO A 93 -3.11 16.71 -29.34
CA PRO A 93 -2.20 16.17 -30.36
C PRO A 93 -1.94 17.22 -31.46
N PRO A 94 -0.79 17.17 -32.16
CA PRO A 94 -0.52 18.07 -33.27
C PRO A 94 -1.62 17.92 -34.33
N ASP A 95 -2.20 19.04 -34.73
CA ASP A 95 -3.08 19.13 -35.89
C ASP A 95 -2.29 18.68 -37.13
N ASP A 96 -2.55 17.46 -37.61
CA ASP A 96 -2.19 17.00 -38.95
C ASP A 96 -3.23 17.57 -39.93
N THR A 97 -2.89 18.70 -40.57
CA THR A 97 -3.50 19.28 -41.78
C THR A 97 -2.48 20.32 -42.27
N GLU A 98 -1.86 20.28 -43.45
CA GLU A 98 -2.07 19.61 -44.75
C GLU A 98 -0.71 19.33 -45.42
#